data_AF-A0A2V8BRN5-F1
#
_entry.id   AF-A0A2V8BRN5-F1
#
_cell.length_a   1.000
_cell.length_b   1.000
_cell.length_c   1.000
_cell.angle_alpha   90.00
_cell.angle_beta   90.00
_cell.angle_gamma   90.00
#
_symmetry.space_group_name_H-M   'P 1'
#
loop_
_entity.id
_entity.type
_entity.pdbx_description
1 polymer ?
#
loop_
_entity_poly.entity_id
_entity_poly.type
_entity_poly.pdbx_seq_one_letter_code
_entity_poly.pdbx_strand_id
1 'polypeptide(L)' 'MNKSRPSQQKRQRERQRQERRTEKQAKRQEVAAQKANSPTRADGADPDLAGIQPGPQPLQDWQKGDEQSDKAGS' A
#
# COMPACT_ATOMS: atom_id res chain seq x y z
N MET A 1 -43.15 18.44 -13.77
CA MET A 1 -41.84 17.79 -13.52
C MET A 1 -41.48 17.84 -12.04
N ASN A 2 -41.79 16.80 -11.27
CA ASN A 2 -41.48 16.77 -9.84
C ASN A 2 -40.09 16.16 -9.64
N LYS A 3 -39.07 17.02 -9.43
CA LYS A 3 -37.72 16.55 -9.08
C LYS A 3 -37.76 16.04 -7.65
N SER A 4 -37.83 14.72 -7.49
CA SER A 4 -37.88 14.08 -6.17
C SER A 4 -36.64 14.48 -5.36
N ARG A 5 -36.88 15.08 -4.18
CA ARG A 5 -35.79 15.44 -3.27
C ARG A 5 -35.05 14.16 -2.93
N PRO A 6 -33.71 14.10 -3.08
CA PRO A 6 -32.96 12.91 -2.71
C PRO A 6 -33.24 12.60 -1.24
N SER A 7 -33.45 11.32 -0.93
CA SER A 7 -33.74 10.89 0.43
C SER A 7 -32.65 11.36 1.39
N GLN A 8 -33.01 11.62 2.65
CA GLN A 8 -32.03 12.10 3.65
C GLN A 8 -30.80 11.17 3.73
N GLN A 9 -31.01 9.87 3.55
CA GLN A 9 -29.96 8.86 3.50
C GLN A 9 -28.98 9.07 2.33
N LYS A 10 -29.46 9.50 1.15
CA LYS A 10 -28.58 9.81 0.00
C LYS A 10 -27.69 11.01 0.29
N ARG A 11 -28.23 12.07 0.90
CA ARG A 11 -27.46 13.25 1.33
C ARG A 11 -26.40 12.89 2.37
N GLN A 12 -26.76 12.09 3.38
CA GLN A 12 -25.80 11.63 4.40
C GLN A 12 -24.66 10.82 3.79
N ARG A 13 -24.98 9.87 2.89
CA ARG A 13 -23.96 9.04 2.22
C ARG A 13 -23.05 9.86 1.32
N GLU A 14 -23.58 10.87 0.64
CA GLU A 14 -22.78 11.79 -0.17
C GLU A 14 -21.82 12.61 0.69
N ARG A 15 -22.33 13.18 1.81
CA ARG A 15 -21.53 13.93 2.77
C ARG A 15 -20.38 13.08 3.32
N GLN A 16 -20.65 11.85 3.77
CA GLN A 16 -19.60 10.94 4.26
C GLN A 16 -18.53 10.63 3.21
N ARG A 17 -18.91 10.51 1.93
CA ARG A 17 -17.93 10.28 0.85
C ARG A 17 -17.08 11.52 0.60
N GLN A 18 -17.67 12.71 0.67
CA GLN A 18 -16.93 13.97 0.54
C GLN A 18 -15.95 14.13 1.70
N GLU A 19 -16.41 13.93 2.95
CA GLU A 19 -15.58 13.98 4.17
C GLU A 19 -14.39 13.00 4.10
N ARG A 20 -14.62 11.74 3.72
CA ARG A 20 -13.52 10.76 3.55
C ARG A 20 -12.53 11.16 2.46
N ARG A 21 -12.99 11.79 1.37
CA ARG A 21 -12.11 12.26 0.29
C ARG A 21 -11.25 13.42 0.77
N THR A 22 -11.84 14.38 1.49
CA THR A 22 -11.11 15.52 2.05
C THR A 22 -10.09 15.07 3.09
N GLU A 23 -10.46 14.16 3.99
CA GLU A 23 -9.54 13.59 4.99
C GLU A 23 -8.37 12.86 4.33
N LYS A 24 -8.65 12.03 3.33
CA LYS A 24 -7.60 11.31 2.59
C LYS A 24 -6.68 12.26 1.85
N GLN A 25 -7.20 13.36 1.30
CA GLN A 25 -6.41 14.38 0.64
C GLN A 25 -5.53 15.14 1.64
N ALA A 26 -6.08 15.55 2.79
CA ALA A 26 -5.34 16.19 3.87
C ALA A 26 -4.19 15.30 4.36
N LYS A 27 -4.47 14.02 4.65
CA LYS A 27 -3.44 13.05 5.05
C LYS A 27 -2.35 12.86 4.01
N ARG A 28 -2.70 12.87 2.71
CA ARG A 28 -1.70 12.81 1.63
C ARG A 28 -0.80 14.04 1.60
N GLN A 29 -1.37 15.23 1.80
CA GLN A 29 -0.62 16.48 1.87
C GLN A 29 0.32 16.51 3.08
N GLU A 30 -0.16 16.06 4.25
CA GLU A 30 0.65 15.93 5.47
C GLU A 30 1.84 14.98 5.26
N VAL A 31 1.60 13.78 4.71
CA VAL A 31 2.67 12.81 4.44
C VAL A 31 3.66 13.35 3.41
N ALA A 32 3.18 14.03 2.35
CA ALA A 32 4.04 14.65 1.37
C ALA A 32 4.92 15.75 1.99
N ALA A 33 4.34 16.59 2.84
CA ALA A 33 5.07 17.64 3.57
C ALA A 33 6.09 17.04 4.55
N GLN A 34 5.72 16.01 5.31
CA GLN A 34 6.66 15.31 6.19
C GLN A 34 7.82 14.70 5.40
N LYS A 35 7.54 14.07 4.27
CA LYS A 35 8.57 13.47 3.41
C LYS A 35 9.48 14.53 2.77
N ALA A 36 8.94 15.69 2.39
CA ALA A 36 9.72 16.80 1.85
C ALA A 36 10.61 17.47 2.92
N ASN A 37 10.14 17.56 4.16
CA ASN A 37 10.88 18.17 5.28
C ASN A 37 11.83 17.19 5.97
N SER A 38 11.62 15.88 5.80
CA SER A 38 12.51 14.87 6.35
C SER A 38 13.82 14.87 5.57
N PRO A 39 14.98 14.87 6.25
CA PRO A 39 16.25 14.74 5.56
C PRO A 39 16.23 13.44 4.75
N THR A 40 16.62 13.54 3.47
CA THR A 40 16.84 12.34 2.66
C THR A 40 17.95 11.55 3.34
N ARG A 41 17.71 10.26 3.66
CA ARG A 41 18.73 9.39 4.26
C ARG A 41 20.00 9.48 3.41
N ALA A 42 21.11 9.85 4.04
CA ALA A 42 22.41 9.81 3.40
C ALA A 42 22.63 8.39 2.87
N ASP A 43 23.03 8.28 1.61
CA ASP A 43 23.44 7.05 0.94
C ASP A 43 22.34 6.03 0.61
N GLY A 44 21.06 6.34 0.88
CA GLY A 44 19.92 5.49 0.53
C GLY A 44 19.86 4.15 1.26
N ALA A 45 20.81 3.87 2.15
CA ALA A 45 20.84 2.69 3.01
C ALA A 45 20.11 2.98 4.34
N ASP A 46 19.42 1.97 4.86
CA ASP A 46 18.85 2.05 6.21
C ASP A 46 19.99 1.88 7.24
N PRO A 47 20.20 2.80 8.19
CA PRO A 47 21.17 2.62 9.28
C PRO A 47 20.96 1.32 10.05
N ASP A 48 19.71 0.83 10.17
CA ASP A 48 19.40 -0.42 10.85
C ASP A 48 19.77 -1.67 10.02
N LEU A 49 19.94 -1.51 8.70
CA LEU A 49 20.35 -2.58 7.78
C LEU A 49 21.81 -2.43 7.31
N ALA A 50 22.46 -1.32 7.64
CA ALA A 50 23.84 -1.06 7.28
C ALA A 50 24.76 -2.14 7.90
N GLY A 51 25.49 -2.86 7.05
CA GLY A 51 26.41 -3.92 7.47
C GLY A 51 25.77 -5.30 7.68
N ILE A 52 24.46 -5.47 7.46
CA ILE A 52 23.84 -6.79 7.46
C ILE A 52 24.05 -7.46 6.10
N GLN A 53 24.78 -8.58 6.08
CA GLN A 53 24.90 -9.43 4.90
C GLN A 53 23.75 -10.45 4.91
N PRO A 54 22.81 -10.42 3.94
CA PRO A 54 21.75 -11.41 3.88
C PRO A 54 22.35 -12.80 3.62
N GLY A 55 21.98 -13.76 4.46
CA GLY A 55 22.33 -15.16 4.27
C GLY A 55 21.51 -15.82 3.15
N PRO A 56 21.90 -17.02 2.70
CA PRO A 56 21.08 -17.80 1.78
C PRO A 56 19.74 -18.16 2.45
N GLN A 57 18.65 -17.57 1.97
CA GLN A 57 17.31 -17.89 2.44
C GLN A 57 16.84 -19.21 1.78
N PRO A 58 16.49 -20.25 2.56
CA PRO A 58 15.99 -21.50 1.99
C PRO A 58 14.64 -21.26 1.31
N LEU A 59 14.39 -21.98 0.22
CA LEU A 59 13.11 -21.95 -0.48
C LEU A 59 12.00 -22.48 0.42
N GLN A 60 10.92 -21.70 0.51
CA GLN A 60 9.70 -22.06 1.21
C GLN A 60 8.92 -23.11 0.41
N ASP A 61 8.06 -23.88 1.06
CA ASP A 61 7.35 -25.00 0.40
C ASP A 61 6.39 -24.54 -0.71
N TRP A 62 5.86 -23.32 -0.64
CA TRP A 62 5.07 -22.72 -1.71
C TRP A 62 5.90 -22.26 -2.93
N GLN A 63 7.23 -22.14 -2.79
CA GLN A 63 8.14 -21.80 -3.89
C GLN A 63 8.63 -23.04 -4.65
N LYS A 64 8.59 -24.21 -3.99
CA LYS A 64 8.92 -25.52 -4.58
C LYS A 64 7.69 -26.06 -5.32
N GLY A 65 7.20 -25.32 -6.32
CA GLY A 65 6.08 -25.78 -7.14
C GLY A 65 6.46 -27.06 -7.87
N ASP A 66 5.76 -28.16 -7.58
CA ASP A 66 5.73 -29.48 -8.23
C ASP A 66 6.85 -29.80 -9.25
N GLU A 67 8.11 -29.71 -8.84
CA GLU A 67 9.30 -29.96 -9.68
C GLU A 67 9.47 -31.46 -10.07
N GLN A 68 8.43 -32.27 -9.82
CA GLN A 68 8.43 -33.73 -9.98
C GLN A 68 7.67 -34.22 -11.22
N SER A 69 6.96 -33.36 -11.97
CA SER A 69 6.22 -33.79 -13.17
C SER A 69 7.07 -33.92 -14.44
N ASP A 70 8.24 -33.27 -14.54
CA ASP A 70 9.04 -33.23 -15.78
C ASP A 70 10.17 -34.28 -15.86
N LYS A 71 10.39 -35.07 -14.81
CA LYS A 71 11.46 -36.11 -14.78
C LYS A 71 10.98 -37.54 -15.06
N ALA A 72 9.68 -37.77 -15.26
CA ALA A 72 9.10 -39.09 -15.50
C ALA A 72 8.69 -39.34 -16.97
N GLY A 73 9.17 -38.51 -17.91
CA GLY A 73 8.80 -38.57 -19.33
C GLY A 73 9.98 -38.42 -20.29
N SER A 74 11.04 -39.21 -20.10
CA SER A 74 12.08 -39.44 -21.13
C SER A 74 12.44 -40.91 -21.22
#